data_AF-A0A090SQD3-F1
#
_entry.id   AF-A0A090SQD3-F1
#
_cell.length_a   1.000
_cell.length_b   1.000
_cell.length_c   1.000
_cell.angle_alpha   90.00
_cell.angle_beta   90.00
_cell.angle_gamma   90.00
#
_symmetry.space_group_name_H-M   'P 1'
#
loop_
_entity.id
_entity.type
_entity.pdbx_description
1 polymer ?
#
loop_
_entity_poly.entity_id
_entity_poly.type
_entity_poly.pdbx_seq_one_letter_code
_entity_poly.pdbx_strand_id
1 'polypeptide(L)'
;MVDDHPIVGAAVKSTIGQLPYISAVDSEPSAEKALQLATSQHYDLLVLDVDLGDSNGFDFLTRIRARGYRGKVLFLSADKMQYTRTQR
;
A
#
# COMPACT_ATOMS: atom_id res chain seq x y z
N MET A 1 -1.89 -3.32 -2.83
CA MET A 1 -1.92 -2.20 -1.89
C MET A 1 -1.16 -2.60 -0.65
N VAL A 2 -0.33 -1.70 -0.13
CA VAL A 2 0.46 -1.91 1.08
C VAL A 2 0.16 -0.73 1.99
N ASP A 3 -0.52 -1.01 3.08
CA ASP A 3 -1.08 -0.05 4.04
C ASP A 3 -1.29 -0.80 5.35
N ASP A 4 -0.78 -0.28 6.46
CA ASP A 4 -0.86 -0.91 7.78
C ASP A 4 -2.25 -0.82 8.42
N HIS A 5 -3.21 -0.16 7.76
CA HIS A 5 -4.63 -0.08 8.09
C HIS A 5 -5.45 -0.98 7.15
N PRO A 6 -5.79 -2.24 7.54
CA PRO A 6 -6.50 -3.19 6.69
C PRO A 6 -7.84 -2.68 6.14
N ILE A 7 -8.49 -1.76 6.86
CA ILE A 7 -9.76 -1.17 6.46
C ILE A 7 -9.66 -0.32 5.20
N VAL A 8 -8.54 0.39 5.01
CA VAL A 8 -8.30 1.21 3.81
C VAL A 8 -8.15 0.29 2.60
N GLY A 9 -7.34 -0.77 2.75
CA GLY A 9 -7.17 -1.81 1.75
C GLY A 9 -8.48 -2.48 1.33
N ALA A 10 -9.33 -2.84 2.30
CA ALA A 10 -10.64 -3.43 2.04
C ALA A 10 -11.58 -2.47 1.29
N ALA A 11 -11.60 -1.18 1.68
CA ALA A 11 -12.43 -0.16 1.03
C ALA A 11 -11.98 0.13 -0.41
N VAL A 12 -10.67 0.22 -0.65
CA VAL A 12 -10.13 0.39 -2.01
C VAL A 12 -10.48 -0.83 -2.86
N LYS A 13 -10.24 -2.05 -2.34
CA LYS A 13 -10.54 -3.29 -3.05
C LYS A 13 -12.01 -3.42 -3.43
N SER A 14 -12.94 -3.08 -2.53
CA SER A 14 -14.38 -3.11 -2.83
C SER A 14 -14.79 -2.07 -3.87
N THR A 15 -14.13 -0.90 -3.87
CA THR A 15 -14.45 0.21 -4.78
C THR A 15 -13.92 -0.04 -6.19
N ILE A 16 -12.65 -0.40 -6.32
CA ILE A 16 -12.00 -0.49 -7.64
C ILE A 16 -12.06 -1.90 -8.24
N GLY A 17 -12.23 -2.94 -7.42
CA GLY A 17 -12.28 -4.32 -7.89
C GLY A 17 -13.47 -4.65 -8.78
N GLN A 18 -14.48 -3.77 -8.82
CA GLN A 18 -15.65 -3.90 -9.71
C GLN A 18 -15.45 -3.24 -11.07
N LEU A 19 -14.33 -2.55 -11.29
CA LEU A 19 -14.06 -1.82 -12.52
C LEU A 19 -13.60 -2.79 -13.62
N PRO A 20 -14.12 -2.67 -14.86
CA PRO A 20 -13.90 -3.66 -15.92
C PRO A 20 -12.44 -3.73 -16.42
N TYR A 21 -11.62 -2.73 -16.10
CA TYR A 21 -10.19 -2.66 -16.45
C TYR A 21 -9.26 -3.09 -15.31
N ILE A 22 -9.80 -3.54 -14.18
CA ILE A 22 -9.04 -4.07 -13.05
C ILE A 22 -9.20 -5.60 -13.03
N SER A 23 -8.10 -6.32 -13.28
CA SER A 23 -8.09 -7.79 -13.31
C SER A 23 -8.04 -8.41 -11.92
N ALA A 24 -7.28 -7.80 -11.00
CA ALA A 24 -7.11 -8.28 -9.64
C ALA A 24 -6.70 -7.12 -8.72
N VAL A 25 -7.03 -7.25 -7.44
CA VAL A 25 -6.59 -6.33 -6.39
C VAL A 25 -6.18 -7.14 -5.17
N ASP A 26 -4.90 -7.03 -4.82
CA ASP A 26 -4.35 -7.56 -3.58
C ASP A 26 -4.09 -6.42 -2.60
N SER A 27 -4.34 -6.68 -1.32
CA SER A 27 -4.03 -5.78 -0.22
C SER A 27 -3.36 -6.57 0.88
N GLU A 28 -2.20 -6.12 1.32
CA GLU A 28 -1.40 -6.80 2.34
C GLU A 28 -0.83 -5.76 3.32
N PRO A 29 -1.22 -5.82 4.62
CA PRO A 29 -0.72 -4.88 5.62
C PRO A 29 0.73 -5.15 6.05
N SER A 30 1.23 -6.37 5.88
CA SER A 30 2.63 -6.68 6.20
C SER A 30 3.55 -6.27 5.07
N ALA A 31 4.46 -5.32 5.34
CA ALA A 31 5.53 -4.97 4.40
C ALA A 31 6.38 -6.18 3.98
N GLU A 32 6.61 -7.15 4.88
CA GLU A 32 7.38 -8.35 4.53
C GLU A 32 6.64 -9.24 3.52
N LYS A 33 5.36 -9.53 3.76
CA LYS A 33 4.56 -10.32 2.81
C LYS A 33 4.31 -9.56 1.51
N ALA A 34 4.11 -8.25 1.57
CA ALA A 34 3.97 -7.41 0.40
C ALA A 34 5.23 -7.44 -0.48
N LEU A 35 6.42 -7.48 0.13
CA LEU A 35 7.69 -7.65 -0.60
C LEU A 35 7.74 -9.01 -1.31
N GLN A 36 7.31 -10.09 -0.66
CA GLN A 36 7.24 -11.42 -1.29
C GLN A 36 6.25 -11.43 -2.46
N LEU A 37 5.08 -10.82 -2.32
CA LEU A 37 4.09 -10.71 -3.39
C LEU A 37 4.60 -9.87 -4.55
N ALA A 38 5.14 -8.68 -4.29
CA ALA A 38 5.65 -7.76 -5.31
C ALA A 38 6.84 -8.31 -6.11
N THR A 39 7.48 -9.37 -5.61
CA THR A 39 8.63 -10.04 -6.26
C THR A 39 8.25 -11.37 -6.92
N SER A 40 7.17 -12.01 -6.48
CA SER A 40 6.66 -13.27 -7.05
C SER A 40 5.55 -13.05 -8.08
N GLN A 41 4.88 -11.90 -8.06
CA GLN A 41 3.78 -11.55 -8.95
C GLN A 41 4.08 -10.26 -9.71
N HIS A 42 3.38 -10.07 -10.84
CA HIS A 42 3.47 -8.85 -11.62
C HIS A 42 2.31 -7.91 -11.28
N TYR A 43 2.63 -6.73 -10.73
CA TYR A 43 1.66 -5.66 -10.49
C TYR A 43 1.97 -4.44 -11.36
N ASP A 44 1.00 -3.99 -12.14
CA ASP A 44 1.12 -2.79 -12.98
C ASP A 44 1.09 -1.49 -12.16
N LEU A 45 0.43 -1.53 -11.00
CA LEU A 45 0.29 -0.43 -10.06
C LEU A 45 0.46 -0.91 -8.62
N LEU A 46 1.34 -0.25 -7.88
CA LEU A 46 1.48 -0.37 -6.45
C LEU A 46 0.92 0.89 -5.78
N VAL A 47 -0.14 0.72 -4.99
CA VAL A 47 -0.60 1.74 -4.04
C VAL A 47 0.09 1.48 -2.70
N LEU A 48 0.81 2.48 -2.21
CA LEU A 48 1.76 2.34 -1.11
C LEU A 48 1.58 3.47 -0.11
N ASP A 49 1.23 3.14 1.13
CA ASP A 49 1.27 4.13 2.21
C ASP A 49 2.71 4.55 2.51
N VAL A 50 2.89 5.82 2.86
CA VAL A 50 4.17 6.39 3.28
C VAL A 50 4.53 5.88 4.67
N ASP A 51 3.55 5.79 5.57
CA ASP A 51 3.71 5.39 6.97
C ASP A 51 3.27 3.93 7.17
N LEU A 52 4.14 2.96 6.85
CA LEU A 52 3.84 1.53 7.03
C LEU A 52 4.17 1.03 8.45
N GLY A 53 3.69 1.73 9.47
CA GLY A 53 3.96 1.43 10.88
C GLY A 53 5.46 1.39 11.20
N ASP A 54 6.01 0.18 11.35
CA ASP A 54 7.43 -0.07 11.65
C ASP A 54 8.36 0.11 10.43
N SER A 55 7.81 0.41 9.25
CA SER A 55 8.57 0.58 8.02
C SER A 55 8.17 1.83 7.26
N ASN A 56 9.10 2.35 6.45
CA ASN A 56 8.86 3.51 5.59
C ASN A 56 8.53 3.05 4.16
N GLY A 57 7.45 3.58 3.58
CA GLY A 57 7.04 3.29 2.19
C GLY A 57 8.13 3.57 1.14
N PHE A 58 8.96 4.61 1.33
CA PHE A 58 10.07 4.91 0.41
C PHE A 58 11.18 3.83 0.46
N ASP A 59 11.48 3.32 1.65
CA ASP A 59 12.45 2.23 1.83
C ASP A 59 11.90 0.92 1.25
N PHE A 60 10.61 0.66 1.46
CA PHE A 60 9.90 -0.46 0.83
C PHE A 60 10.02 -0.40 -0.70
N LEU A 61 9.73 0.77 -1.29
CA LEU A 61 9.86 0.99 -2.73
C LEU A 61 11.30 0.72 -3.21
N THR A 62 12.30 1.23 -2.51
CA THR A 62 13.71 1.00 -2.83
C THR A 62 14.03 -0.50 -2.87
N ARG A 63 13.54 -1.27 -1.88
CA ARG A 63 13.75 -2.72 -1.77
C ARG A 63 13.07 -3.53 -2.89
N ILE A 64 11.87 -3.16 -3.32
CA ILE A 64 11.19 -3.87 -4.43
C ILE A 64 11.79 -3.48 -5.79
N ARG A 65 12.23 -2.23 -5.97
CA ARG A 65 12.89 -1.78 -7.21
C ARG A 65 14.22 -2.50 -7.40
N ALA A 66 15.01 -2.66 -6.33
CA ALA A 66 16.23 -3.45 -6.34
C ALA A 66 16.00 -4.92 -6.73
N ARG A 67 14.78 -5.44 -6.54
CA ARG A 67 14.36 -6.80 -6.92
C ARG A 67 13.62 -6.86 -8.26
N GLY A 68 13.66 -5.79 -9.05
CA GLY A 68 13.16 -5.78 -10.42
C GLY A 68 11.71 -5.33 -10.60
N TYR A 69 11.03 -4.86 -9.55
CA TYR A 69 9.70 -4.28 -9.70
C TYR A 69 9.73 -3.06 -10.65
N ARG A 70 8.93 -3.08 -11.73
CA ARG A 70 8.86 -2.00 -12.73
C ARG A 70 7.50 -1.31 -12.86
N GLY A 71 6.50 -1.76 -12.12
CA GLY A 71 5.16 -1.15 -12.13
C GLY A 71 5.14 0.30 -11.64
N LYS A 72 4.03 0.99 -11.91
CA LYS A 72 3.78 2.36 -11.44
C LYS A 72 3.55 2.37 -9.94
N VAL A 73 3.86 3.48 -9.27
CA VAL A 73 3.69 3.60 -7.82
C VAL A 73 2.89 4.85 -7.53
N LEU A 74 1.85 4.72 -6.71
CA LEU A 74 1.07 5.80 -6.15
C LEU A 74 1.27 5.79 -4.64
N PHE A 75 1.87 6.86 -4.11
CA PHE A 75 1.99 7.03 -2.66
C PHE A 75 0.67 7.54 -2.07
N LEU A 76 0.25 6.95 -0.96
CA LEU A 76 -0.78 7.49 -0.09
C LEU A 76 -0.09 8.21 1.07
N SER A 77 -0.55 9.43 1.35
CA SER A 77 -0.11 10.20 2.50
C SER A 77 -1.35 10.82 3.12
N ALA A 78 -1.46 10.69 4.43
CA ALA A 78 -2.45 11.40 5.21
C ALA A 78 -1.71 12.33 6.17
N ASP A 79 -2.16 13.58 6.25
CA ASP A 79 -1.76 14.45 7.35
C ASP A 79 -2.43 13.91 8.61
N LYS A 80 -1.64 13.39 9.55
CA LYS A 80 -2.10 13.02 10.89
C LYS A 80 -2.39 14.33 11.65
N MET A 81 -3.41 15.07 11.25
CA MET A 81 -3.96 16.15 12.06
C MET A 81 -4.33 15.54 13.41
N GLN A 82 -3.55 15.91 14.41
CA GLN A 82 -3.63 15.41 15.77
C GLN A 82 -5.04 15.66 16.30
N TYR A 83 -5.82 14.60 16.50
CA TYR A 83 -6.98 14.66 17.40
C TYR A 83 -6.47 14.73 18.85
N THR A 84 -5.71 15.76 19.20
CA THR A 84 -5.59 16.20 20.59
C THR A 84 -6.85 16.98 20.91
N ARG A 85 -7.99 16.29 20.97
CA ARG A 85 -9.15 16.85 21.67
C ARG A 85 -8.83 16.75 23.14
N THR A 86 -8.26 17.85 23.64
CA THR A 86 -8.10 18.17 25.05
C THR A 86 -9.32 17.68 25.81
N GLN A 87 -9.13 16.71 26.70
CA GLN A 87 -10.05 16.56 27.82
C GLN A 87 -9.91 17.83 28.65
N ARG A 88 -10.96 18.65 28.60
CA ARG A 88 -11.29 19.64 29.62
C ARG A 88 -12.65 19.25 30.17
#